data_AF-A0A6I3JDM8-F1
#
_entry.id   AF-A0A6I3JDM8-F1
#
_cell.length_a   1.000
_cell.length_b   1.000
_cell.length_c   1.000
_cell.angle_alpha   90.00
_cell.angle_beta   90.00
_cell.angle_gamma   90.00
#
_symmetry.space_group_name_H-M   'P 1'
#
loop_
_entity.id
_entity.type
_entity.pdbx_description
1 polymer ?
#
loop_
_entity_poly.entity_id
_entity_poly.type
_entity_poly.pdbx_seq_one_letter_code
_entity_poly.pdbx_strand_id
1 'polypeptide(L)'
;MRSRLVVLVLAAVLGAGGGVTAALVDRPAPEPEAADPLRLGVERADLGCTGQAALVVAVGDTPAALRGAVADHGDRVRYLRTRDSCATRWSANEDHPVPTWAAYLGPYDDLAEPCAERMTLDHKGDGVTVLTDGTTDLVRCVCVLPTTAMPDLHLGMPVDPELGIWVRALQGMLVDLDPVRFPEERVTGRYDEATAARMAPLQAFNDIAPGPVEEPSWRALRDRACGGYDF
;
A
#
# COMPACT_ATOMS: atom_id res chain seq x y z
N MET A 1 -61.55 -0.87 34.12
CA MET A 1 -61.81 -2.26 33.69
C MET A 1 -60.60 -3.10 34.12
N ARG A 2 -60.46 -3.57 35.36
CA ARG A 2 -60.97 -4.82 35.98
C ARG A 2 -60.93 -6.07 35.08
N SER A 3 -60.17 -7.06 35.57
CA SER A 3 -60.29 -8.52 35.34
C SER A 3 -59.57 -9.09 34.10
N ARG A 4 -58.80 -10.18 34.11
CA ARG A 4 -58.58 -11.26 35.10
C ARG A 4 -57.29 -12.02 34.76
N LEU A 5 -56.55 -12.37 35.80
CA LEU A 5 -55.60 -13.48 35.86
C LEU A 5 -56.41 -14.75 36.20
N VAL A 6 -56.28 -15.82 35.41
CA VAL A 6 -56.58 -17.21 35.86
C VAL A 6 -55.58 -18.16 35.20
N VAL A 7 -54.86 -18.87 36.04
CA VAL A 7 -53.94 -19.99 35.79
C VAL A 7 -54.74 -21.30 35.74
N LEU A 8 -54.37 -22.26 34.87
CA LEU A 8 -54.63 -23.71 35.05
C LEU A 8 -53.71 -24.60 34.17
N VAL A 9 -52.54 -24.89 34.74
CA VAL A 9 -51.87 -26.20 34.97
C VAL A 9 -52.30 -27.49 34.20
N LEU A 10 -51.26 -28.13 33.60
CA LEU A 10 -50.93 -29.56 33.31
C LEU A 10 -51.84 -30.48 32.45
N ALA A 11 -51.23 -31.14 31.46
CA ALA A 11 -50.96 -32.59 31.47
C ALA A 11 -50.09 -33.03 30.27
N ALA A 12 -49.06 -33.84 30.57
CA ALA A 12 -48.20 -34.52 29.60
C ALA A 12 -48.93 -35.72 28.98
N VAL A 13 -48.71 -35.95 27.68
CA VAL A 13 -48.91 -37.25 27.03
C VAL A 13 -47.64 -37.60 26.26
N LEU A 14 -46.94 -38.61 26.78
CA LEU A 14 -45.95 -39.42 26.10
C LEU A 14 -46.65 -40.28 25.02
N GLY A 15 -46.10 -40.34 23.81
CA GLY A 15 -46.52 -41.33 22.84
C GLY A 15 -45.95 -41.18 21.42
N ALA A 16 -44.96 -42.03 21.12
CA ALA A 16 -44.68 -42.61 19.80
C ALA A 16 -44.07 -41.73 18.68
N GLY A 17 -42.75 -41.85 18.54
CA GLY A 17 -42.07 -42.27 17.31
C GLY A 17 -42.61 -41.74 15.97
N GLY A 18 -42.13 -40.57 15.56
CA GLY A 18 -42.15 -40.13 14.17
C GLY A 18 -40.77 -39.57 13.83
N GLY A 19 -39.92 -40.40 13.23
CA GLY A 19 -38.60 -39.97 12.77
C GLY A 19 -38.75 -38.90 11.70
N VAL A 20 -38.41 -37.66 12.04
CA VAL A 20 -38.22 -36.60 11.06
C VAL A 20 -36.79 -36.80 10.54
N THR A 21 -36.66 -37.48 9.40
CA THR A 21 -35.42 -37.47 8.63
C THR A 21 -35.22 -36.04 8.14
N ALA A 22 -34.54 -35.23 8.94
CA ALA A 22 -33.88 -34.04 8.46
C ALA A 22 -32.92 -34.49 7.38
N ALA A 23 -33.33 -34.34 6.11
CA ALA A 23 -32.44 -34.40 4.98
C ALA A 23 -31.43 -33.27 5.16
N LEU A 24 -30.34 -33.58 5.85
CA LEU A 24 -29.11 -32.82 5.80
C LEU A 24 -28.74 -32.79 4.33
N VAL A 25 -29.04 -31.67 3.67
CA VAL A 25 -28.44 -31.30 2.40
C VAL A 25 -26.96 -31.23 2.72
N ASP A 26 -26.27 -32.32 2.41
CA ASP A 26 -24.83 -32.47 2.45
C ASP A 26 -24.26 -31.48 1.43
N ARG A 27 -24.19 -30.21 1.83
CA ARG A 27 -23.40 -29.22 1.10
C ARG A 27 -21.97 -29.73 1.23
N PRO A 28 -21.31 -30.11 0.12
CA PRO A 28 -19.91 -30.49 0.20
C PRO A 28 -19.19 -29.37 0.95
N ALA A 29 -18.49 -29.76 2.02
CA ALA A 29 -17.65 -28.84 2.76
C ALA A 29 -16.77 -28.11 1.74
N PRO A 30 -16.61 -26.77 1.84
CA PRO A 30 -15.74 -26.06 0.92
C PRO A 30 -14.38 -26.76 0.94
N GLU A 31 -13.93 -27.19 -0.25
CA GLU A 31 -12.62 -27.83 -0.36
C GLU A 31 -11.58 -26.89 0.25
N PRO A 32 -10.65 -27.40 1.08
CA PRO A 32 -9.59 -26.56 1.61
C PRO A 32 -8.85 -25.93 0.44
N GLU A 33 -8.81 -24.59 0.43
CA GLU A 33 -8.09 -23.86 -0.62
C GLU A 33 -6.64 -24.33 -0.61
N ALA A 34 -6.08 -24.59 -1.81
CA ALA A 34 -4.70 -25.04 -1.92
C ALA A 34 -3.78 -24.06 -1.17
N ALA A 35 -2.75 -24.57 -0.49
CA ALA A 35 -1.79 -23.71 0.22
C ALA A 35 -1.09 -22.72 -0.72
N ASP A 36 -0.78 -23.18 -1.95
CA ASP A 36 -0.23 -22.35 -3.02
C ASP A 36 -1.16 -22.41 -4.26
N PRO A 37 -2.23 -21.59 -4.32
CA PRO A 37 -3.18 -21.62 -5.43
C PRO A 37 -2.59 -21.11 -6.74
N LEU A 38 -1.50 -20.34 -6.70
CA LEU A 38 -0.87 -19.76 -7.88
C LEU A 38 0.30 -20.59 -8.41
N ARG A 39 0.73 -21.62 -7.67
CA ARG A 39 1.89 -22.47 -7.94
C ARG A 39 3.17 -21.65 -8.12
N LEU A 40 3.36 -20.65 -7.26
CA LEU A 40 4.52 -19.77 -7.30
C LEU A 40 5.73 -20.38 -6.60
N GLY A 41 5.54 -21.40 -5.75
CA GLY A 41 6.64 -22.03 -5.01
C GLY A 41 7.17 -21.20 -3.84
N VAL A 42 6.43 -20.15 -3.46
CA VAL A 42 6.65 -19.33 -2.27
C VAL A 42 5.43 -19.40 -1.35
N GLU A 43 5.59 -18.99 -0.10
CA GLU A 43 4.51 -19.05 0.87
C GLU A 43 3.39 -18.04 0.56
N ARG A 44 2.15 -18.53 0.59
CA ARG A 44 0.97 -17.66 0.71
C ARG A 44 0.76 -17.31 2.18
N ALA A 45 0.80 -16.02 2.52
CA ALA A 45 0.57 -15.54 3.87
C ALA A 45 -0.24 -14.24 3.83
N ASP A 46 -1.53 -14.34 4.15
CA ASP A 46 -2.44 -13.21 4.24
C ASP A 46 -2.13 -12.36 5.49
N LEU A 47 -2.17 -11.03 5.35
CA LEU A 47 -1.74 -10.08 6.39
C LEU A 47 -2.94 -9.44 7.09
N GLY A 48 -2.99 -9.49 8.42
CA GLY A 48 -3.97 -8.73 9.21
C GLY A 48 -3.63 -7.24 9.32
N CYS A 49 -4.58 -6.42 9.78
CA CYS A 49 -4.33 -5.00 10.04
C CYS A 49 -3.61 -4.81 11.38
N THR A 50 -2.27 -4.79 11.34
CA THR A 50 -1.40 -4.72 12.52
C THR A 50 -0.79 -3.34 12.76
N GLY A 51 -0.90 -2.42 11.80
CA GLY A 51 -0.17 -1.14 11.79
C GLY A 51 1.29 -1.27 11.35
N GLN A 52 1.77 -2.47 11.02
CA GLN A 52 3.09 -2.69 10.42
C GLN A 52 3.10 -2.26 8.95
N ALA A 53 4.28 -2.21 8.35
CA ALA A 53 4.45 -1.85 6.94
C ALA A 53 4.72 -3.09 6.07
N ALA A 54 4.36 -3.01 4.79
CA ALA A 54 4.73 -3.99 3.78
C ALA A 54 5.23 -3.30 2.51
N LEU A 55 6.28 -3.83 1.90
CA LEU A 55 6.78 -3.39 0.60
C LEU A 55 6.16 -4.29 -0.48
N VAL A 56 5.20 -3.75 -1.23
CA VAL A 56 4.51 -4.43 -2.32
C VAL A 56 5.36 -4.39 -3.58
N VAL A 57 5.86 -5.56 -3.98
CA VAL A 57 6.81 -5.75 -5.08
C VAL A 57 6.16 -6.25 -6.38
N ALA A 58 4.92 -6.75 -6.31
CA ALA A 58 4.10 -7.01 -7.49
C ALA A 58 2.61 -7.12 -7.13
N VAL A 59 1.74 -6.85 -8.10
CA VAL A 59 0.29 -7.02 -7.98
C VAL A 59 -0.32 -7.61 -9.24
N GLY A 60 -1.44 -8.32 -9.10
CA GLY A 60 -2.27 -8.71 -10.23
C GLY A 60 -3.19 -9.90 -9.97
N ASP A 61 -3.89 -10.33 -11.01
CA ASP A 61 -4.91 -11.39 -10.92
C ASP A 61 -4.41 -12.76 -11.39
N THR A 62 -3.17 -12.86 -11.88
CA THR A 62 -2.63 -14.08 -12.46
C THR A 62 -1.24 -14.40 -11.91
N PRO A 63 -0.83 -15.68 -11.88
CA PRO A 63 0.52 -16.05 -11.46
C PRO A 63 1.62 -15.32 -12.24
N ALA A 64 1.40 -15.08 -13.54
CA ALA A 64 2.37 -14.39 -14.39
C ALA A 64 2.69 -12.97 -13.91
N ALA A 65 1.73 -12.29 -13.27
CA ALA A 65 1.93 -10.95 -12.72
C ALA A 65 2.89 -10.94 -11.52
N LEU A 66 2.96 -12.03 -10.74
CA LEU A 66 3.77 -12.11 -9.53
C LEU A 66 5.10 -12.85 -9.72
N ARG A 67 5.27 -13.61 -10.81
CA ARG A 67 6.49 -14.41 -11.06
C ARG A 67 7.78 -13.59 -11.10
N GLY A 68 7.73 -12.35 -11.58
CA GLY A 68 8.90 -11.45 -11.59
C GLY A 68 9.44 -11.24 -10.18
N ALA A 69 8.57 -10.79 -9.26
CA ALA A 69 8.93 -10.61 -7.85
C ALA A 69 9.48 -11.88 -7.19
N VAL A 70 8.92 -13.06 -7.53
CA VAL A 70 9.45 -14.34 -7.03
C VAL A 70 10.84 -14.65 -7.57
N ALA A 71 11.09 -14.38 -8.86
CA ALA A 71 12.40 -14.59 -9.45
C ALA A 71 13.46 -13.64 -8.87
N ASP A 72 13.06 -12.40 -8.57
CA ASP A 72 13.97 -11.34 -8.10
C ASP A 72 14.28 -11.46 -6.60
N HIS A 73 13.35 -11.98 -5.79
CA HIS A 73 13.47 -11.99 -4.32
C HIS A 73 13.48 -13.37 -3.67
N GLY A 74 13.17 -14.44 -4.41
CA GLY A 74 13.27 -15.82 -3.90
C GLY A 74 12.35 -16.11 -2.71
N ASP A 75 12.92 -16.63 -1.62
CA ASP A 75 12.20 -17.01 -0.41
C ASP A 75 11.86 -15.82 0.51
N ARG A 76 12.43 -14.64 0.25
CA ARG A 76 12.07 -13.41 0.99
C ARG A 76 10.66 -12.93 0.66
N VAL A 77 10.17 -13.21 -0.55
CA VAL A 77 8.86 -12.77 -0.99
C VAL A 77 7.78 -13.74 -0.56
N ARG A 78 6.71 -13.16 -0.03
CA ARG A 78 5.45 -13.85 0.23
C ARG A 78 4.39 -13.24 -0.66
N TYR A 79 3.27 -13.93 -0.82
CA TYR A 79 2.13 -13.36 -1.51
C TYR A 79 0.85 -13.59 -0.74
N LEU A 80 -0.14 -12.76 -1.01
CA LEU A 80 -1.40 -12.76 -0.30
C LEU A 80 -2.55 -12.51 -1.25
N ARG A 81 -3.74 -12.90 -0.80
CA ARG A 81 -4.99 -12.48 -1.43
C ARG A 81 -5.44 -11.19 -0.76
N THR A 82 -5.57 -10.13 -1.54
CA THR A 82 -5.87 -8.79 -1.01
C THR A 82 -7.19 -8.75 -0.25
N ARG A 83 -8.22 -9.44 -0.75
CA ARG A 83 -9.55 -9.48 -0.14
C ARG A 83 -9.60 -10.23 1.21
N ASP A 84 -8.64 -11.14 1.44
CA ASP A 84 -8.55 -11.95 2.67
C ASP A 84 -7.50 -11.34 3.63
N SER A 85 -6.87 -10.22 3.25
CA SER A 85 -5.87 -9.47 4.01
C SER A 85 -6.41 -8.11 4.46
N CYS A 86 -5.59 -7.31 5.13
CA CYS A 86 -5.95 -5.96 5.58
C CYS A 86 -6.49 -5.13 4.41
N ALA A 87 -7.61 -4.44 4.63
CA ALA A 87 -8.24 -3.60 3.63
C ALA A 87 -7.52 -2.24 3.54
N THR A 88 -6.26 -2.30 3.12
CA THR A 88 -5.39 -1.16 2.85
C THR A 88 -5.16 -1.00 1.35
N ARG A 89 -4.38 0.01 0.98
CA ARG A 89 -3.94 0.28 -0.38
C ARG A 89 -2.86 -0.71 -0.81
N TRP A 90 -3.17 -1.56 -1.79
CA TRP A 90 -2.23 -2.57 -2.33
C TRP A 90 -1.56 -2.18 -3.65
N SER A 91 -2.05 -1.16 -4.37
CA SER A 91 -1.53 -0.77 -5.68
C SER A 91 -1.31 0.73 -5.79
N ALA A 92 -0.35 1.13 -6.62
CA ALA A 92 -0.10 2.56 -6.89
C ALA A 92 -1.16 3.21 -7.79
N ASN A 93 -1.89 2.42 -8.57
CA ASN A 93 -2.81 2.93 -9.59
C ASN A 93 -4.25 3.04 -9.06
N GLU A 94 -4.75 4.27 -8.88
CA GLU A 94 -6.09 4.57 -8.32
C GLU A 94 -7.23 4.23 -9.28
N ASP A 95 -6.98 4.28 -10.58
CA ASP A 95 -8.00 4.06 -11.60
C ASP A 95 -8.27 2.56 -11.86
N HIS A 96 -7.50 1.68 -11.22
CA HIS A 96 -7.59 0.24 -11.43
C HIS A 96 -8.30 -0.46 -10.26
N PRO A 97 -9.08 -1.51 -10.54
CA PRO A 97 -9.64 -2.37 -9.51
C PRO A 97 -8.55 -2.88 -8.57
N VAL A 98 -8.91 -3.09 -7.30
CA VAL A 98 -8.02 -3.73 -6.32
C VAL A 98 -7.59 -5.09 -6.88
N PRO A 99 -6.28 -5.35 -7.01
CA PRO A 99 -5.78 -6.60 -7.59
C PRO A 99 -6.16 -7.77 -6.69
N THR A 100 -6.41 -8.96 -7.26
CA THR A 100 -6.76 -10.14 -6.46
C THR A 100 -5.60 -10.58 -5.56
N TRP A 101 -4.36 -10.45 -6.04
CA TRP A 101 -3.15 -10.88 -5.35
C TRP A 101 -2.11 -9.77 -5.30
N ALA A 102 -1.31 -9.78 -4.24
CA ALA A 102 -0.13 -8.96 -4.09
C ALA A 102 1.04 -9.81 -3.58
N ALA A 103 2.25 -9.55 -4.08
CA ALA A 103 3.50 -10.07 -3.55
C ALA A 103 4.19 -8.97 -2.76
N TYR A 104 4.76 -9.33 -1.62
CA TYR A 104 5.30 -8.38 -0.67
C TYR A 104 6.55 -8.90 0.06
N LEU A 105 7.33 -7.94 0.54
CA LEU A 105 8.37 -8.11 1.55
C LEU A 105 7.86 -7.52 2.89
N GLY A 106 8.41 -8.01 4.00
CA GLY A 106 7.92 -7.70 5.36
C GLY A 106 7.00 -8.79 5.92
N PRO A 107 6.14 -8.50 6.93
CA PRO A 107 5.89 -7.17 7.47
C PRO A 107 7.11 -6.58 8.19
N TYR A 108 7.25 -5.26 8.15
CA TYR A 108 8.27 -4.48 8.82
C TYR A 108 7.68 -3.78 10.04
N ASP A 109 8.47 -3.65 11.11
CA ASP A 109 8.02 -3.04 12.36
C ASP A 109 7.92 -1.50 12.28
N ASP A 110 8.63 -0.88 11.35
CA ASP A 110 8.57 0.54 11.06
C ASP A 110 8.58 0.84 9.55
N LEU A 111 8.36 2.10 9.21
CA LEU A 111 8.33 2.57 7.82
C LEU A 111 9.72 2.85 7.25
N ALA A 112 10.73 3.07 8.08
CA ALA A 112 12.03 3.56 7.63
C ALA A 112 12.74 2.52 6.79
N GLU A 113 12.74 1.26 7.22
CA GLU A 113 13.37 0.16 6.48
C GLU A 113 12.74 -0.09 5.09
N PRO A 114 11.42 -0.36 4.94
CA PRO A 114 10.83 -0.59 3.63
C PRO A 114 10.91 0.66 2.74
N CYS A 115 10.92 1.86 3.32
CA CYS A 115 11.14 3.07 2.54
C CYS A 115 12.58 3.24 2.06
N ALA A 116 13.57 2.86 2.84
CA ALA A 116 14.96 2.86 2.39
C ALA A 116 15.13 1.86 1.24
N GLU A 117 14.60 0.64 1.38
CA GLU A 117 14.61 -0.38 0.31
C GLU A 117 13.90 0.16 -0.96
N ARG A 118 12.73 0.77 -0.80
CA ARG A 118 11.96 1.36 -1.90
C ARG A 118 12.69 2.46 -2.68
N MET A 119 13.64 3.14 -2.05
CA MET A 119 14.43 4.20 -2.69
C MET A 119 15.67 3.68 -3.43
N THR A 120 15.75 2.36 -3.68
CA THR A 120 16.81 1.71 -4.45
C THR A 120 16.36 1.25 -5.84
N LEU A 121 17.32 0.92 -6.71
CA LEU A 121 17.04 0.41 -8.05
C LEU A 121 16.28 -0.92 -8.06
N ASP A 122 16.55 -1.78 -7.09
CA ASP A 122 15.95 -3.12 -6.97
C ASP A 122 14.44 -3.05 -6.70
N HIS A 123 13.98 -1.94 -6.13
CA HIS A 123 12.57 -1.70 -5.78
C HIS A 123 11.97 -0.50 -6.51
N LYS A 124 12.52 -0.19 -7.69
CA LYS A 124 12.04 0.94 -8.50
C LYS A 124 10.62 0.67 -8.99
N GLY A 125 9.67 1.39 -8.42
CA GLY A 125 8.26 1.36 -8.84
C GLY A 125 7.35 0.62 -7.89
N ASP A 126 7.91 -0.02 -6.87
CA ASP A 126 7.18 -0.73 -5.83
C ASP A 126 6.32 0.23 -4.98
N GLY A 127 5.52 -0.30 -4.06
CA GLY A 127 4.70 0.50 -3.15
C GLY A 127 4.97 0.14 -1.71
N VAL A 128 5.13 1.11 -0.82
CA VAL A 128 5.10 0.84 0.62
C VAL A 128 3.69 1.12 1.12
N THR A 129 3.10 0.17 1.84
CA THR A 129 1.76 0.28 2.42
C THR A 129 1.80 0.03 3.92
N VAL A 130 0.87 0.66 4.64
CA VAL A 130 0.65 0.43 6.06
C VAL A 130 -0.53 -0.50 6.21
N LEU A 131 -0.40 -1.51 7.07
CA LEU A 131 -1.42 -2.50 7.37
C LEU A 131 -2.44 -1.92 8.36
N THR A 132 -3.09 -0.85 7.94
CA THR A 132 -4.17 -0.16 8.66
C THR A 132 -5.44 -0.22 7.82
N ASP A 133 -6.56 -0.52 8.48
CA ASP A 133 -7.86 -0.64 7.81
C ASP A 133 -8.31 0.70 7.23
N GLY A 134 -8.72 0.70 5.97
CA GLY A 134 -9.25 1.88 5.29
C GLY A 134 -8.21 2.89 4.79
N THR A 135 -6.91 2.64 4.96
CA THR A 135 -5.86 3.49 4.38
C THR A 135 -5.93 3.45 2.85
N THR A 136 -6.07 4.62 2.23
CA THR A 136 -6.17 4.76 0.77
C THR A 136 -4.87 5.18 0.11
N ASP A 137 -3.91 5.67 0.88
CA ASP A 137 -2.66 6.21 0.36
C ASP A 137 -1.53 5.18 0.49
N LEU A 138 -0.66 5.15 -0.51
CA LEU A 138 0.65 4.53 -0.33
C LEU A 138 1.56 5.47 0.42
N VAL A 139 2.47 4.90 1.20
CA VAL A 139 3.47 5.65 1.96
C VAL A 139 4.38 6.41 0.99
N ARG A 140 4.47 7.72 1.19
CA ARG A 140 5.41 8.58 0.48
C ARG A 140 6.74 8.53 1.20
N CYS A 141 7.68 7.71 0.73
CA CYS A 141 8.91 7.42 1.48
C CYS A 141 9.81 8.62 1.77
N VAL A 142 9.76 9.67 0.95
CA VAL A 142 10.38 10.97 1.21
C VAL A 142 9.83 11.69 2.46
N CYS A 143 8.63 11.33 2.92
CA CYS A 143 8.04 11.81 4.16
C CYS A 143 8.53 11.06 5.40
N VAL A 144 9.04 9.84 5.23
CA VAL A 144 9.50 8.97 6.32
C VAL A 144 11.01 9.09 6.51
N LEU A 145 11.77 9.11 5.42
CA LEU A 145 13.23 9.10 5.46
C LEU A 145 13.79 10.44 5.98
N PRO A 146 14.95 10.41 6.65
CA PRO A 146 15.62 11.62 7.09
C PRO A 146 16.07 12.44 5.86
N THR A 147 15.98 13.76 5.95
CA THR A 147 16.39 14.67 4.84
C THR A 147 17.88 14.53 4.51
N THR A 148 18.70 14.08 5.47
CA THR A 148 20.12 13.80 5.26
C THR A 148 20.40 12.61 4.34
N ALA A 149 19.41 11.75 4.07
CA ALA A 149 19.51 10.67 3.09
C ALA A 149 19.14 11.12 1.67
N MET A 150 18.58 12.33 1.52
CA MET A 150 18.11 12.83 0.22
C MET A 150 19.28 13.46 -0.55
N PRO A 151 19.46 13.13 -1.84
CA PRO A 151 20.57 13.66 -2.62
C PRO A 151 20.34 15.12 -3.00
N ASP A 152 21.43 15.84 -3.25
CA ASP A 152 21.38 17.16 -3.87
C ASP A 152 20.94 17.05 -5.32
N LEU A 153 19.93 17.84 -5.72
CA LEU A 153 19.42 17.86 -7.08
C LEU A 153 19.63 19.22 -7.73
N HIS A 154 20.17 19.26 -8.94
CA HIS A 154 20.45 20.52 -9.63
C HIS A 154 20.32 20.38 -11.15
N LEU A 155 20.13 21.51 -11.82
CA LEU A 155 20.14 21.56 -13.28
C LEU A 155 21.47 21.07 -13.84
N GLY A 156 21.41 20.34 -14.94
CA GLY A 156 22.59 19.78 -15.61
C GLY A 156 23.21 18.56 -14.91
N MET A 157 22.61 18.06 -13.82
CA MET A 157 23.05 16.78 -13.25
C MET A 157 22.84 15.62 -14.25
N PRO A 158 23.69 14.57 -14.22
CA PRO A 158 23.51 13.41 -15.08
C PRO A 158 22.15 12.75 -14.90
N VAL A 159 21.62 12.18 -15.98
CA VAL A 159 20.45 11.29 -15.90
C VAL A 159 20.93 9.95 -15.38
N ASP A 160 20.83 9.78 -14.08
CA ASP A 160 21.19 8.56 -13.38
C ASP A 160 19.92 7.81 -12.91
N PRO A 161 19.81 6.49 -13.11
CA PRO A 161 18.63 5.72 -12.72
C PRO A 161 18.27 5.80 -11.23
N GLU A 162 19.27 5.85 -10.35
CA GLU A 162 19.11 5.86 -8.89
C GLU A 162 18.62 7.24 -8.45
N LEU A 163 19.29 8.30 -8.92
CA LEU A 163 18.83 9.69 -8.72
C LEU A 163 17.43 9.92 -9.31
N GLY A 164 17.11 9.25 -10.42
CA GLY A 164 15.79 9.32 -11.03
C GLY A 164 14.65 8.80 -10.16
N ILE A 165 14.94 8.00 -9.11
CA ILE A 165 13.94 7.59 -8.11
C ILE A 165 13.63 8.78 -7.20
N TRP A 166 14.66 9.43 -6.66
CA TRP A 166 14.53 10.62 -5.82
C TRP A 166 13.86 11.78 -6.54
N VAL A 167 14.23 12.02 -7.80
CA VAL A 167 13.61 13.07 -8.61
C VAL A 167 12.12 12.77 -8.85
N ARG A 168 11.73 11.52 -9.12
CA ARG A 168 10.30 11.16 -9.25
C ARG A 168 9.55 11.37 -7.94
N ALA A 169 10.15 11.03 -6.80
CA ALA A 169 9.53 11.26 -5.50
C ALA A 169 9.33 12.76 -5.22
N LEU A 170 10.32 13.60 -5.55
CA LEU A 170 10.19 15.05 -5.50
C LEU A 170 9.07 15.55 -6.41
N GLN A 171 9.07 15.12 -7.67
CA GLN A 171 8.07 15.53 -8.66
C GLN A 171 6.67 15.09 -8.25
N GLY A 172 6.50 13.89 -7.66
CA GLY A 172 5.24 13.43 -7.09
C GLY A 172 4.73 14.36 -5.98
N MET A 173 5.59 14.79 -5.05
CA MET A 173 5.20 15.78 -4.04
C MET A 173 4.82 17.14 -4.69
N LEU A 174 5.46 17.53 -5.78
CA LEU A 174 5.08 18.75 -6.51
C LEU A 174 3.73 18.63 -7.22
N VAL A 175 3.39 17.45 -7.74
CA VAL A 175 2.05 17.13 -8.25
C VAL A 175 1.03 17.27 -7.12
N ASP A 176 1.26 16.60 -5.99
CA ASP A 176 0.32 16.59 -4.87
C ASP A 176 0.08 18.01 -4.31
N LEU A 177 1.10 18.88 -4.32
CA LEU A 177 0.97 20.27 -3.86
C LEU A 177 0.22 21.20 -4.83
N ASP A 178 0.32 20.98 -6.14
CA ASP A 178 -0.26 21.88 -7.16
C ASP A 178 -0.40 21.15 -8.51
N PRO A 179 -1.37 20.24 -8.63
CA PRO A 179 -1.52 19.40 -9.83
C PRO A 179 -1.92 20.22 -11.06
N VAL A 180 -2.44 21.43 -10.87
CA VAL A 180 -2.79 22.35 -11.97
C VAL A 180 -1.54 22.92 -12.63
N ARG A 181 -0.52 23.31 -11.83
CA ARG A 181 0.72 23.89 -12.35
C ARG A 181 1.82 22.87 -12.59
N PHE A 182 1.76 21.72 -11.94
CA PHE A 182 2.69 20.62 -12.10
C PHE A 182 1.92 19.30 -12.22
N PRO A 183 1.34 19.00 -13.40
CA PRO A 183 0.52 17.81 -13.58
C PRO A 183 1.38 16.55 -13.71
N GLU A 184 0.77 15.37 -13.58
CA GLU A 184 1.45 14.07 -13.56
C GLU A 184 2.35 13.81 -14.78
N GLU A 185 2.01 14.35 -15.96
CA GLU A 185 2.81 14.18 -17.18
C GLU A 185 4.19 14.87 -17.08
N ARG A 186 4.41 15.68 -16.05
CA ARG A 186 5.70 16.29 -15.72
C ARG A 186 6.61 15.40 -14.87
N VAL A 187 6.12 14.26 -14.39
CA VAL A 187 6.91 13.29 -13.61
C VAL A 187 7.79 12.48 -14.56
N THR A 188 9.02 12.96 -14.80
CA THR A 188 9.97 12.36 -15.74
C THR A 188 11.11 11.60 -15.05
N GLY A 189 11.36 11.89 -13.77
CA GLY A 189 12.57 11.46 -13.07
C GLY A 189 13.84 12.16 -13.53
N ARG A 190 13.72 13.29 -14.22
CA ARG A 190 14.85 14.16 -14.59
C ARG A 190 14.66 15.52 -13.93
N TYR A 191 15.69 16.01 -13.26
CA TYR A 191 15.67 17.35 -12.67
C TYR A 191 15.93 18.38 -13.77
N ASP A 192 14.86 18.94 -14.31
CA ASP A 192 14.87 19.86 -15.46
C ASP A 192 14.42 21.28 -15.07
N GLU A 193 14.42 22.18 -16.05
CA GLU A 193 14.03 23.58 -15.84
C GLU A 193 12.61 23.73 -15.30
N ALA A 194 11.68 22.85 -15.70
CA ALA A 194 10.31 22.87 -15.21
C ALA A 194 10.23 22.49 -13.72
N THR A 195 10.98 21.46 -13.31
CA THR A 195 11.10 21.05 -11.91
C THR A 195 11.74 22.15 -11.07
N ALA A 196 12.85 22.73 -11.54
CA ALA A 196 13.53 23.83 -10.86
C ALA A 196 12.64 25.08 -10.71
N ALA A 197 11.91 25.46 -11.77
CA ALA A 197 10.98 26.58 -11.74
C ALA A 197 9.84 26.36 -10.74
N ARG A 198 9.44 25.11 -10.50
CA ARG A 198 8.42 24.78 -9.50
C ARG A 198 8.97 24.79 -8.07
N MET A 199 10.23 24.42 -7.88
CA MET A 199 10.90 24.50 -6.57
C MET A 199 11.19 25.94 -6.14
N ALA A 200 11.54 26.83 -7.06
CA ALA A 200 11.98 28.19 -6.73
C ALA A 200 10.98 29.00 -5.85
N PRO A 201 9.66 29.00 -6.11
CA PRO A 201 8.70 29.66 -5.22
C PRO A 201 8.64 29.04 -3.81
N LEU A 202 8.81 27.73 -3.69
CA LEU A 202 8.82 27.03 -2.41
C LEU A 202 10.09 27.39 -1.62
N GLN A 203 11.25 27.42 -2.29
CA GLN A 203 12.50 27.87 -1.69
C GLN A 203 12.38 29.31 -1.19
N ALA A 204 11.90 30.21 -2.05
CA ALA A 204 11.72 31.62 -1.70
C ALA A 204 10.75 31.83 -0.52
N PHE A 205 9.66 31.05 -0.44
CA PHE A 205 8.72 31.12 0.69
C PHE A 205 9.36 30.72 2.03
N ASN A 206 10.41 29.90 2.00
CA ASN A 206 11.12 29.42 3.18
C ASN A 206 12.48 30.13 3.38
N ASP A 207 12.66 31.32 2.79
CA ASP A 207 13.90 32.12 2.85
C ASP A 207 15.15 31.37 2.35
N ILE A 208 14.96 30.42 1.42
CA ILE A 208 16.04 29.69 0.74
C ILE A 208 16.28 30.36 -0.62
N ALA A 209 17.55 30.64 -0.93
CA ALA A 209 17.92 31.17 -2.24
C ALA A 209 17.51 30.17 -3.36
N PRO A 210 16.82 30.61 -4.43
CA PRO A 210 16.47 29.72 -5.53
C PRO A 210 17.71 29.05 -6.13
N GLY A 211 17.65 27.72 -6.30
CA GLY A 211 18.83 26.97 -6.71
C GLY A 211 18.66 25.45 -6.52
N PRO A 212 19.77 24.72 -6.33
CA PRO A 212 19.76 23.29 -6.06
C PRO A 212 18.80 22.90 -4.93
N VAL A 213 18.22 21.71 -5.03
CA VAL A 213 17.46 21.09 -3.95
C VAL A 213 18.45 20.37 -3.04
N GLU A 214 18.87 21.09 -2.00
CA GLU A 214 19.69 20.56 -0.91
C GLU A 214 18.80 20.26 0.31
N GLU A 215 19.40 19.80 1.41
CA GLU A 215 18.67 19.41 2.64
C GLU A 215 17.62 20.45 3.11
N PRO A 216 17.88 21.77 3.13
CA PRO A 216 16.85 22.75 3.52
C PRO A 216 15.66 22.78 2.56
N SER A 217 15.90 22.61 1.26
CA SER A 217 14.83 22.59 0.25
C SER A 217 13.99 21.33 0.36
N TRP A 218 14.63 20.18 0.59
CA TRP A 218 13.96 18.92 0.89
C TRP A 218 13.08 19.01 2.13
N ARG A 219 13.59 19.59 3.21
CA ARG A 219 12.84 19.82 4.44
C ARG A 219 11.62 20.71 4.18
N ALA A 220 11.80 21.83 3.50
CA ALA A 220 10.70 22.74 3.15
C ALA A 220 9.61 22.06 2.30
N LEU A 221 10.01 21.21 1.33
CA LEU A 221 9.07 20.45 0.52
C LEU A 221 8.30 19.42 1.35
N ARG A 222 9.02 18.65 2.16
CA ARG A 222 8.45 17.62 3.03
C ARG A 222 7.46 18.22 4.02
N ASP A 223 7.84 19.28 4.73
CA ASP A 223 6.98 19.92 5.73
C ASP A 223 5.69 20.48 5.11
N ARG A 224 5.74 20.86 3.82
CA ARG A 224 4.57 21.35 3.07
C ARG A 224 3.69 20.20 2.57
N ALA A 225 4.27 19.17 1.96
CA ALA A 225 3.55 18.11 1.26
C ALA A 225 3.08 17.01 2.22
N CYS A 226 3.93 16.61 3.17
CA CYS A 226 3.74 15.38 3.91
C CYS A 226 2.65 15.45 4.98
N GLY A 227 2.25 16.64 5.41
CA GLY A 227 1.11 16.80 6.31
C GLY A 227 -0.24 16.48 5.67
N GLY A 228 -0.29 16.26 4.36
CA GLY A 228 -1.51 15.90 3.63
C GLY A 228 -1.74 14.40 3.45
N TYR A 229 -0.75 13.56 3.77
CA TYR A 229 -0.89 12.10 3.62
C TYR A 229 -1.36 11.47 4.92
N ASP A 230 -2.27 10.50 4.80
CA ASP A 230 -2.77 9.71 5.94
C ASP A 230 -2.41 8.23 5.70
N PHE A 231 -1.22 7.84 6.18
CA PHE A 231 -0.71 6.48 6.13
C PHE A 231 -0.24 5.99 7.51
#